data_AF-A0A8J7T504-F1
#
_entry.id   AF-A0A8J7T504-F1
#
_cell.length_a   1.000
_cell.length_b   1.000
_cell.length_c   1.000
_cell.angle_alpha   90.00
_cell.angle_beta   90.00
_cell.angle_gamma   90.00
#
_symmetry.space_group_name_H-M   'P 1'
#
loop_
_entity.id
_entity.type
_entity.pdbx_description
1 polymer ?
#
loop_
_entity_poly.entity_id
_entity_poly.type
_entity_poly.pdbx_seq_one_letter_code
_entity_poly.pdbx_strand_id
1 'polypeptide(L)'
;MIYCRVCGFQFEFMVESVLLARDRWLKEGGTMWPSSAALSLVPCQAEEEYRRKIVFWEKPYGLDFSCLKSLAQKEFFSKPKFSHEMKPEDCLSAPCDVLTLDMLSLQIPDLEKLKGEFCFRVEKSGTFHGFAAWFSVQFQSLDEEGPTLELNTGPHYPLTHWKQTLLMLDSPVFLHQGDSVSGMILLHRNPVWRRHMTLSLHWTIRSAQDPEACKTGQKSFPMWR
;
A
#
# COMPACT_ATOMS: atom_id res chain seq x y z
N MET A 1 21.61 6.33 -17.13
CA MET A 1 20.78 5.61 -16.14
C MET A 1 19.77 6.57 -15.57
N ILE A 2 18.50 6.48 -15.98
CA ILE A 2 17.41 7.21 -15.32
C ILE A 2 17.00 6.36 -14.12
N TYR A 3 17.35 6.80 -12.91
CA TYR A 3 16.93 6.13 -11.68
C TYR A 3 15.42 6.31 -11.50
N CYS A 4 14.65 5.29 -11.86
CA CYS A 4 13.21 5.25 -11.69
C CYS A 4 12.81 5.16 -10.21
N ARG A 5 12.36 6.28 -9.61
CA ARG A 5 11.41 6.24 -8.47
C ARG A 5 10.00 5.96 -8.99
N VAL A 6 9.81 4.90 -9.77
CA VAL A 6 8.55 4.64 -10.49
C VAL A 6 7.50 3.97 -9.62
N CYS A 7 7.92 3.21 -8.59
CA CYS A 7 7.01 2.26 -7.94
C CYS A 7 6.94 2.41 -6.42
N GLY A 8 7.86 3.21 -5.85
CA GLY A 8 7.72 3.61 -4.47
C GLY A 8 6.43 4.39 -4.29
N PHE A 9 5.72 4.08 -3.21
CA PHE A 9 4.73 4.97 -2.57
C PHE A 9 5.24 6.41 -2.36
N GLN A 10 6.50 6.71 -2.68
CA GLN A 10 7.14 8.01 -2.75
C GLN A 10 6.82 8.74 -4.08
N PHE A 11 5.54 9.09 -4.22
CA PHE A 11 5.10 10.49 -4.19
C PHE A 11 5.59 11.55 -5.17
N GLU A 12 6.16 11.18 -6.31
CA GLU A 12 6.68 12.22 -7.22
C GLU A 12 6.17 12.17 -8.66
N PHE A 13 5.38 11.15 -9.04
CA PHE A 13 4.94 10.93 -10.42
C PHE A 13 6.10 10.99 -11.44
N MET A 14 7.31 10.60 -11.02
CA MET A 14 8.48 10.52 -11.91
C MET A 14 8.23 9.58 -13.10
N VAL A 15 7.33 8.60 -12.93
CA VAL A 15 6.85 7.73 -13.99
C VAL A 15 6.40 8.50 -15.24
N GLU A 16 5.75 9.66 -15.11
CA GLU A 16 5.33 10.45 -16.27
C GLU A 16 6.53 10.88 -17.13
N SER A 17 7.60 11.35 -16.50
CA SER A 17 8.85 11.70 -17.20
C SER A 17 9.49 10.49 -17.88
N VAL A 18 9.36 9.30 -17.29
CA VAL A 18 9.87 8.03 -17.84
C VAL A 18 9.06 7.62 -19.07
N LEU A 19 7.73 7.74 -19.02
CA LEU A 19 6.85 7.48 -20.17
C LEU A 19 7.11 8.47 -21.31
N LEU A 20 7.28 9.76 -21.00
CA LEU A 20 7.67 10.76 -22.01
C LEU A 20 9.02 10.45 -22.66
N ALA A 21 9.97 9.91 -21.89
CA ALA A 21 11.26 9.51 -22.42
C ALA A 21 11.14 8.25 -23.31
N ARG A 22 10.33 7.27 -22.89
CA ARG A 22 9.99 6.09 -23.70
C ARG A 22 9.43 6.51 -25.05
N ASP A 23 8.36 7.31 -25.05
CA ASP A 23 7.61 7.66 -26.26
C ASP A 23 8.44 8.47 -27.27
N ARG A 24 9.45 9.22 -26.80
CA ARG A 24 10.28 10.07 -27.66
C ARG A 24 11.60 9.42 -28.08
N TRP A 25 12.18 8.58 -27.24
CA TRP A 25 13.58 8.15 -27.40
C TRP A 25 13.77 6.64 -27.44
N LEU A 26 12.76 5.84 -27.07
CA LEU A 26 12.85 4.39 -27.20
C LEU A 26 12.60 3.99 -28.65
N LYS A 27 13.52 3.19 -29.21
CA LYS A 27 13.33 2.61 -30.55
C LYS A 27 12.24 1.55 -30.51
N GLU A 28 11.62 1.30 -31.66
CA GLU A 28 10.72 0.16 -31.83
C GLU A 28 11.46 -1.15 -31.50
N GLY A 29 10.82 -2.03 -30.72
CA GLY A 29 11.46 -3.23 -30.16
C GLY A 29 12.44 -2.99 -29.01
N GLY A 30 12.56 -1.76 -28.51
CA GLY A 30 13.37 -1.44 -27.34
C GLY A 30 12.74 -1.92 -26.02
N THR A 31 13.60 -2.20 -25.04
CA THR A 31 13.17 -2.69 -23.71
C THR A 31 13.13 -1.56 -22.68
N MET A 32 12.11 -1.58 -21.82
CA MET A 32 12.00 -0.72 -20.64
C MET A 32 12.52 -1.44 -19.40
N TRP A 33 13.31 -0.73 -18.58
CA TRP A 33 13.71 -1.20 -17.26
C TRP A 33 13.37 -0.17 -16.17
N PRO A 34 12.57 -0.54 -15.15
CA PRO A 34 11.89 -1.84 -15.00
C PRO A 34 10.88 -2.09 -16.14
N SER A 35 10.63 -3.37 -16.46
CA SER A 35 9.69 -3.78 -17.51
C SER A 35 8.26 -3.78 -16.99
N SER A 36 8.08 -4.20 -15.74
CA SER A 36 6.79 -4.15 -15.04
C SER A 36 6.96 -3.71 -13.60
N ALA A 37 5.86 -3.24 -13.02
CA ALA A 37 5.77 -2.86 -11.63
C ALA A 37 4.47 -3.37 -11.03
N ALA A 38 4.51 -3.82 -9.78
CA ALA A 38 3.32 -4.20 -9.03
C ALA A 38 3.25 -3.45 -7.70
N LEU A 39 2.03 -3.10 -7.29
CA LEU A 39 1.73 -2.62 -5.95
C LEU A 39 1.06 -3.75 -5.17
N SER A 40 1.69 -4.18 -4.09
CA SER A 40 1.16 -5.22 -3.21
C SER A 40 0.53 -4.59 -1.96
N LEU A 41 -0.53 -5.23 -1.47
CA LEU A 41 -1.26 -4.84 -0.27
C LEU A 41 -1.45 -6.07 0.63
N VAL A 42 -1.47 -5.87 1.95
CA VAL A 42 -1.80 -6.92 2.91
C VAL A 42 -2.50 -6.33 4.15
N PRO A 43 -3.50 -6.99 4.74
CA PRO A 43 -4.01 -6.64 6.06
C PRO A 43 -2.96 -6.97 7.13
N CYS A 44 -2.73 -6.05 8.06
CA CYS A 44 -1.67 -6.20 9.05
C CYS A 44 -2.04 -5.78 10.47
N GLN A 45 -1.22 -6.26 11.40
CA GLN A 45 -1.14 -5.79 12.77
C GLN A 45 -0.14 -4.62 12.85
N ALA A 46 -0.48 -3.59 13.64
CA ALA A 46 0.40 -2.45 13.88
C ALA A 46 0.26 -1.98 15.34
N GLU A 47 0.23 -2.97 16.24
CA GLU A 47 -0.08 -2.81 17.66
C GLU A 47 0.86 -1.81 18.35
N GLU A 48 2.17 -1.85 18.05
CA GLU A 48 3.13 -0.91 18.62
C GLU A 48 2.83 0.55 18.21
N GLU A 49 2.47 0.77 16.94
CA GLU A 49 2.12 2.11 16.46
C GLU A 49 0.82 2.60 17.08
N TYR A 50 -0.20 1.73 17.12
CA TYR A 50 -1.48 2.04 17.73
C TYR A 50 -1.36 2.37 19.21
N ARG A 51 -0.57 1.57 19.95
CA ARG A 51 -0.33 1.81 21.37
C ARG A 51 0.37 3.15 21.60
N ARG A 52 1.43 3.41 20.85
CA ARG A 52 2.24 4.63 21.00
C ARG A 52 1.48 5.91 20.63
N LYS A 53 0.59 5.85 19.64
CA LYS A 53 -0.10 7.03 19.10
C LYS A 53 -1.49 7.25 19.67
N ILE A 54 -2.19 6.18 20.05
CA ILE A 54 -3.60 6.24 20.50
C ILE A 54 -3.73 5.82 21.96
N VAL A 55 -3.30 4.60 22.32
CA VAL A 55 -3.49 4.08 23.69
C VAL A 55 -2.70 4.88 24.72
N PHE A 56 -1.56 5.46 24.32
CA PHE A 56 -0.75 6.35 25.15
C PHE A 56 -1.58 7.44 25.84
N TRP A 57 -2.59 7.98 25.16
CA TRP A 57 -3.42 9.08 25.68
C TRP A 57 -4.47 8.63 26.69
N GLU A 58 -4.64 7.34 26.96
CA GLU A 58 -5.63 6.90 27.96
C GLU A 58 -5.24 7.35 29.38
N LYS A 59 -4.02 7.03 29.82
CA LYS A 59 -3.54 7.38 31.16
C LYS A 59 -2.04 7.70 31.21
N PRO A 60 -1.53 8.67 30.44
CA PRO A 60 -0.12 9.06 30.56
C PRO A 60 0.13 9.59 31.98
N TYR A 61 1.10 8.99 32.68
CA TYR A 61 1.46 9.35 34.06
C TYR A 61 0.28 9.25 35.07
N GLY A 62 -0.75 8.46 34.76
CA GLY A 62 -1.95 8.31 35.60
C GLY A 62 -3.04 9.37 35.37
N LEU A 63 -2.82 10.34 34.47
CA LEU A 63 -3.79 11.38 34.13
C LEU A 63 -4.68 10.91 32.97
N ASP A 64 -6.00 11.04 33.08
CA ASP A 64 -6.91 10.66 32.00
C ASP A 64 -6.94 11.70 30.87
N PHE A 65 -6.24 11.40 29.76
CA PHE A 65 -6.17 12.24 28.56
C PHE A 65 -6.98 11.64 27.40
N SER A 66 -7.92 10.73 27.70
CA SER A 66 -8.67 9.99 26.69
C SER A 66 -9.46 10.89 25.73
N CYS A 67 -9.81 12.11 26.15
CA CYS A 67 -10.42 13.13 25.31
C CYS A 67 -9.57 13.50 24.07
N LEU A 68 -8.25 13.37 24.14
CA LEU A 68 -7.32 13.65 23.04
C LEU A 68 -7.24 12.52 22.02
N LYS A 69 -7.76 11.31 22.30
CA LYS A 69 -7.68 10.16 21.38
C LYS A 69 -8.29 10.46 20.01
N SER A 70 -9.43 11.14 19.99
CA SER A 70 -10.11 11.49 18.73
C SER A 70 -9.29 12.48 17.88
N LEU A 71 -8.58 13.41 18.52
CA LEU A 71 -7.66 14.33 17.85
C LEU A 71 -6.41 13.58 17.35
N ALA A 72 -5.83 12.74 18.20
CA ALA A 72 -4.66 11.92 17.86
C ALA A 72 -4.93 10.97 16.68
N GLN A 73 -6.12 10.36 16.60
CA GLN A 73 -6.53 9.54 15.45
C GLN A 73 -6.53 10.35 14.16
N LYS A 74 -7.15 11.54 14.17
CA LYS A 74 -7.19 12.42 13.00
C LYS A 74 -5.80 12.91 12.61
N GLU A 75 -4.94 13.23 13.56
CA GLU A 75 -3.60 13.73 13.28
C GLU A 75 -2.66 12.63 12.76
N PHE A 76 -2.59 11.50 13.46
CA PHE A 76 -1.60 10.47 13.17
C PHE A 76 -2.03 9.46 12.11
N PHE A 77 -3.34 9.21 11.93
CA PHE A 77 -3.83 8.17 11.02
C PHE A 77 -4.57 8.71 9.79
N SER A 78 -4.76 10.03 9.65
CA SER A 78 -5.32 10.59 8.40
C SER A 78 -4.37 10.45 7.21
N LYS A 79 -3.07 10.34 7.48
CA LYS A 79 -2.03 10.16 6.47
C LYS A 79 -1.38 8.77 6.61
N PRO A 80 -0.80 8.25 5.52
CA PRO A 80 0.03 7.06 5.60
C PRO A 80 1.26 7.32 6.46
N LYS A 81 1.68 6.31 7.20
CA LYS A 81 3.01 6.29 7.78
C LYS A 81 3.98 5.73 6.76
N PHE A 82 4.82 6.59 6.20
CA PHE A 82 5.96 6.19 5.38
C PHE A 82 7.06 5.58 6.26
N SER A 83 7.92 4.78 5.65
CA SER A 83 9.07 4.16 6.33
C SER A 83 8.65 3.30 7.53
N HIS A 84 7.52 2.60 7.43
CA HIS A 84 7.16 1.57 8.39
C HIS A 84 7.97 0.31 8.09
N GLU A 85 8.68 -0.16 9.10
CA GLU A 85 9.33 -1.48 9.06
C GLU A 85 8.30 -2.51 9.50
N MET A 86 7.77 -3.23 8.53
CA MET A 86 6.78 -4.27 8.75
C MET A 86 7.48 -5.60 8.96
N LYS A 87 7.07 -6.35 9.98
CA LYS A 87 7.56 -7.72 10.20
C LYS A 87 6.65 -8.74 9.50
N PRO A 88 7.20 -9.83 8.95
CA PRO A 88 6.40 -10.90 8.36
C PRO A 88 5.30 -11.46 9.29
N GLU A 89 5.58 -11.55 10.58
CA GLU A 89 4.60 -12.02 11.56
C GLU A 89 3.41 -11.08 11.77
N ASP A 90 3.50 -9.81 11.36
CA ASP A 90 2.39 -8.88 11.47
C ASP A 90 1.42 -8.97 10.27
N CYS A 91 1.75 -9.76 9.24
CA CYS A 91 0.82 -10.10 8.16
C CYS A 91 -0.33 -10.98 8.69
N LEU A 92 -1.57 -10.61 8.40
CA LEU A 92 -2.76 -11.40 8.75
C LEU A 92 -3.17 -12.40 7.64
N SER A 93 -2.63 -12.25 6.44
CA SER A 93 -2.83 -13.12 5.29
C SER A 93 -1.62 -13.05 4.34
N ALA A 94 -1.61 -13.90 3.31
CA ALA A 94 -0.77 -13.66 2.14
C ALA A 94 -1.06 -12.27 1.51
N PRO A 95 -0.02 -11.58 0.99
CA PRO A 95 -0.19 -10.33 0.25
C PRO A 95 -0.84 -10.56 -1.12
N CYS A 96 -1.43 -9.50 -1.67
CA CYS A 96 -2.06 -9.50 -2.98
C CYS A 96 -1.56 -8.31 -3.79
N ASP A 97 -1.19 -8.56 -5.06
CA ASP A 97 -0.88 -7.49 -6.01
C ASP A 97 -2.18 -6.85 -6.48
N VAL A 98 -2.39 -5.61 -6.06
CA VAL A 98 -3.62 -4.86 -6.31
C VAL A 98 -3.55 -3.99 -7.55
N LEU A 99 -2.35 -3.64 -8.00
CA LEU A 99 -2.12 -2.93 -9.25
C LEU A 99 -0.90 -3.52 -9.94
N THR A 100 -0.98 -3.67 -11.25
CA THR A 100 0.16 -4.06 -12.09
C THR A 100 0.26 -3.09 -13.26
N LEU A 101 1.46 -2.58 -13.49
CA LEU A 101 1.78 -1.62 -14.54
C LEU A 101 2.80 -2.25 -15.47
N ASP A 102 2.45 -2.35 -16.75
CA ASP A 102 3.38 -2.67 -17.82
C ASP A 102 4.00 -1.38 -18.35
N MET A 103 5.29 -1.20 -18.12
CA MET A 103 6.00 0.04 -18.43
C MET A 103 6.13 0.28 -19.94
N LEU A 104 5.96 -0.75 -20.76
CA LEU A 104 6.02 -0.62 -22.22
C LEU A 104 4.70 -0.10 -22.80
N SER A 105 3.56 -0.55 -22.27
CA SER A 105 2.23 -0.20 -22.80
C SER A 105 1.52 0.93 -22.05
N LEU A 106 1.87 1.18 -20.77
CA LEU A 106 1.22 2.18 -19.91
C LEU A 106 1.20 3.58 -20.52
N GLN A 107 0.06 4.26 -20.50
CA GLN A 107 -0.07 5.63 -20.99
C GLN A 107 -0.21 6.63 -19.83
N ILE A 108 0.19 7.88 -20.06
CA ILE A 108 0.08 8.95 -19.05
C ILE A 108 -1.36 9.14 -18.53
N PRO A 109 -2.41 9.13 -19.38
CA PRO A 109 -3.79 9.25 -18.90
C PRO A 109 -4.23 8.13 -17.95
N ASP A 110 -3.64 6.93 -18.07
CA ASP A 110 -3.97 5.79 -17.19
C ASP A 110 -3.53 6.05 -15.74
N LEU A 111 -2.51 6.90 -15.55
CA LEU A 111 -1.99 7.28 -14.23
C LEU A 111 -2.92 8.21 -13.44
N GLU A 112 -3.95 8.80 -14.08
CA GLU A 112 -4.87 9.70 -13.37
C GLU A 112 -5.70 8.95 -12.33
N LYS A 113 -6.16 7.74 -12.67
CA LYS A 113 -6.99 6.90 -11.81
C LYS A 113 -6.64 5.43 -11.99
N LEU A 114 -5.93 4.87 -11.01
CA LEU A 114 -5.61 3.45 -10.96
C LEU A 114 -6.52 2.77 -9.93
N LYS A 115 -7.28 1.76 -10.38
CA LYS A 115 -8.18 0.98 -9.53
C LYS A 115 -7.67 -0.46 -9.45
N GLY A 116 -7.66 -0.99 -8.22
CA GLY A 116 -7.35 -2.37 -7.91
C GLY A 116 -8.44 -3.00 -7.06
N GLU A 117 -8.56 -4.32 -7.12
CA GLU A 117 -9.44 -5.10 -6.24
C GLU A 117 -8.62 -6.09 -5.45
N PHE A 118 -9.05 -6.42 -4.24
CA PHE A 118 -8.36 -7.36 -3.36
C PHE A 118 -9.34 -8.27 -2.65
N CYS A 119 -8.89 -9.48 -2.34
CA CYS A 119 -9.60 -10.42 -1.49
C CYS A 119 -8.57 -11.22 -0.67
N PHE A 120 -8.56 -10.96 0.63
CA PHE A 120 -7.67 -11.62 1.58
C PHE A 120 -8.46 -12.66 2.37
N ARG A 121 -7.90 -13.86 2.50
CA ARG A 121 -8.35 -14.85 3.46
C ARG A 121 -7.43 -14.76 4.68
N VAL A 122 -7.99 -14.50 5.85
CA VAL A 122 -7.22 -14.36 7.08
C VAL A 122 -6.64 -15.72 7.46
N GLU A 123 -5.31 -15.78 7.53
CA GLU A 123 -4.55 -17.02 7.82
C GLU A 123 -4.29 -17.19 9.31
N LYS A 124 -4.30 -16.08 10.07
CA LYS A 124 -4.05 -16.05 11.50
C LYS A 124 -4.97 -15.04 12.20
N SER A 125 -5.59 -15.45 13.30
CA SER A 125 -6.40 -14.56 14.13
C SER A 125 -5.55 -13.44 14.73
N GLY A 126 -6.06 -12.22 14.72
CA GLY A 126 -5.33 -11.06 15.23
C GLY A 126 -6.07 -9.74 15.01
N THR A 127 -5.50 -8.66 15.56
CA THR A 127 -6.10 -7.32 15.44
C THR A 127 -5.68 -6.66 14.13
N PHE A 128 -6.64 -6.52 13.21
CA PHE A 128 -6.51 -5.76 11.98
C PHE A 128 -6.49 -4.27 12.27
N HIS A 129 -5.29 -3.69 12.22
CA HIS A 129 -5.03 -2.29 12.49
C HIS A 129 -5.03 -1.44 11.23
N GLY A 130 -4.66 -2.04 10.11
CA GLY A 130 -4.25 -1.31 8.93
C GLY A 130 -4.01 -2.22 7.76
N PHE A 131 -3.82 -1.61 6.59
CA PHE A 131 -3.15 -2.28 5.49
C PHE A 131 -1.68 -1.83 5.44
N ALA A 132 -0.80 -2.74 5.09
CA ALA A 132 0.56 -2.40 4.68
C ALA A 132 0.68 -2.56 3.17
N ALA A 133 1.43 -1.66 2.55
CA ALA A 133 1.59 -1.64 1.11
C ALA A 133 3.06 -1.41 0.73
N TRP A 134 3.47 -2.05 -0.35
CA TRP A 134 4.81 -1.97 -0.91
C TRP A 134 4.75 -2.25 -2.42
N PHE A 135 5.91 -2.27 -3.07
CA PHE A 135 5.98 -2.53 -4.49
C PHE A 135 7.04 -3.57 -4.83
N SER A 136 6.87 -4.16 -5.98
CA SER A 136 7.92 -4.91 -6.67
C SER A 136 8.08 -4.37 -8.09
N VAL A 137 9.27 -4.55 -8.63
CA VAL A 137 9.57 -4.27 -10.04
C VAL A 137 10.33 -5.41 -10.65
N GLN A 138 10.03 -5.69 -11.90
CA GLN A 138 10.70 -6.74 -12.66
C GLN A 138 11.56 -6.13 -13.75
N PHE A 139 12.65 -6.81 -14.06
CA PHE A 139 13.58 -6.48 -15.13
C PHE A 139 13.71 -7.70 -16.02
N GLN A 140 12.94 -7.70 -17.12
CA GLN A 140 12.99 -8.76 -18.11
C GLN A 140 14.37 -8.81 -18.77
N SER A 141 14.89 -10.03 -18.95
CA SER A 141 16.13 -10.26 -19.71
C SER A 141 15.98 -9.78 -21.16
N LEU A 142 17.10 -9.37 -21.77
CA LEU A 142 17.14 -9.08 -23.21
C LEU A 142 17.13 -10.37 -24.03
N ASP A 143 17.70 -11.44 -23.49
CA ASP A 143 17.60 -12.78 -24.06
C ASP A 143 16.25 -13.39 -23.67
N GLU A 144 15.51 -13.96 -24.63
CA GLU A 144 14.17 -14.53 -24.39
C GLU A 144 14.17 -15.65 -23.34
N GLU A 145 15.27 -16.36 -23.21
CA GLU A 145 15.46 -17.47 -22.26
C GLU A 145 16.14 -17.03 -20.95
N GLY A 146 16.53 -15.75 -20.83
CA GLY A 146 17.25 -15.26 -19.67
C GLY A 146 16.35 -15.01 -18.45
N PRO A 147 16.93 -15.00 -17.23
CA PRO A 147 16.16 -14.84 -16.02
C PRO A 147 15.59 -13.42 -15.89
N THR A 148 14.35 -13.32 -15.41
CA THR A 148 13.77 -12.03 -14.99
C THR A 148 14.23 -11.72 -13.57
N LEU A 149 14.85 -10.55 -13.39
CA LEU A 149 15.27 -10.08 -12.07
C LEU A 149 14.13 -9.35 -11.38
N GLU A 150 14.03 -9.47 -10.06
CA GLU A 150 13.03 -8.79 -9.24
C GLU A 150 13.70 -7.94 -8.16
N LEU A 151 13.21 -6.71 -7.99
CA LEU A 151 13.42 -5.92 -6.79
C LEU A 151 12.09 -5.82 -6.05
N ASN A 152 12.00 -6.44 -4.87
CA ASN A 152 10.79 -6.45 -4.05
C ASN A 152 11.05 -5.75 -2.72
N THR A 153 10.19 -4.81 -2.33
CA THR A 153 10.31 -4.07 -1.07
C THR A 153 9.37 -4.59 0.02
N GLY A 154 8.87 -5.83 -0.11
CA GLY A 154 8.00 -6.48 0.85
C GLY A 154 8.70 -6.92 2.14
N PRO A 155 7.93 -7.28 3.18
CA PRO A 155 8.46 -7.64 4.50
C PRO A 155 9.26 -8.95 4.51
N HIS A 156 9.06 -9.82 3.51
CA HIS A 156 9.79 -11.09 3.37
C HIS A 156 11.15 -10.93 2.67
N TYR A 157 11.49 -9.73 2.20
CA TYR A 157 12.73 -9.43 1.49
C TYR A 157 13.63 -8.53 2.35
N PRO A 158 14.95 -8.46 2.05
CA PRO A 158 15.87 -7.57 2.74
C PRO A 158 15.36 -6.12 2.74
N LEU A 159 15.47 -5.47 3.90
CA LEU A 159 14.93 -4.13 4.10
C LEU A 159 15.59 -3.11 3.16
N THR A 160 14.75 -2.36 2.46
CA THR A 160 15.19 -1.26 1.58
C THR A 160 14.95 0.11 2.25
N HIS A 161 15.53 1.18 1.69
CA HIS A 161 15.31 2.54 2.18
C HIS A 161 13.85 3.00 2.04
N TRP A 162 13.05 2.37 1.18
CA TRP A 162 11.63 2.63 1.06
C TRP A 162 10.85 2.11 2.27
N LYS A 163 11.28 0.99 2.84
CA LYS A 163 10.52 0.14 3.75
C LYS A 163 9.09 -0.09 3.21
N GLN A 164 8.09 -0.23 4.07
CA GLN A 164 6.69 -0.34 3.70
C GLN A 164 5.90 0.92 4.09
N THR A 165 4.73 1.08 3.48
CA THR A 165 3.78 2.16 3.81
C THR A 165 2.62 1.58 4.60
N LEU A 166 2.36 2.15 5.77
CA LEU A 166 1.28 1.71 6.66
C LEU A 166 0.07 2.64 6.55
N LEU A 167 -1.09 2.04 6.33
CA LEU A 167 -2.39 2.68 6.15
C LEU A 167 -3.30 2.27 7.30
N MET A 168 -3.29 3.07 8.38
CA MET A 168 -4.01 2.77 9.62
C MET A 168 -5.52 3.01 9.48
N LEU A 169 -6.33 2.07 9.98
CA LEU A 169 -7.76 2.26 10.19
C LEU A 169 -7.99 3.20 11.38
N ASP A 170 -9.17 3.84 11.43
CA ASP A 170 -9.54 4.68 12.58
C ASP A 170 -9.85 3.82 13.82
N SER A 171 -10.44 2.65 13.60
CA SER A 171 -10.80 1.69 14.65
C SER A 171 -10.32 0.30 14.25
N PRO A 172 -9.41 -0.32 15.02
CA PRO A 172 -8.97 -1.68 14.77
C PRO A 172 -10.12 -2.69 14.91
N VAL A 173 -10.04 -3.77 14.16
CA VAL A 173 -11.04 -4.85 14.19
C VAL A 173 -10.33 -6.16 14.48
N PHE A 174 -10.83 -6.96 15.42
CA PHE A 174 -10.31 -8.30 15.62
C PHE A 174 -10.83 -9.23 14.52
N LEU A 175 -9.92 -9.91 13.82
CA LEU A 175 -10.23 -10.89 12.79
C LEU A 175 -9.90 -12.30 13.30
N HIS A 176 -10.71 -13.26 12.89
CA HIS A 176 -10.46 -14.68 13.14
C HIS A 176 -9.87 -15.33 11.89
N GLN A 177 -9.07 -16.37 12.10
CA GLN A 177 -8.63 -17.24 11.02
C GLN A 177 -9.84 -17.75 10.22
N GLY A 178 -9.75 -17.64 8.90
CA GLY A 178 -10.81 -17.99 7.97
C GLY A 178 -11.69 -16.82 7.53
N ASP A 179 -11.74 -15.72 8.29
CA ASP A 179 -12.46 -14.50 7.89
C ASP A 179 -11.94 -13.99 6.54
N SER A 180 -12.77 -13.24 5.81
CA SER A 180 -12.37 -12.64 4.54
C SER A 180 -12.41 -11.11 4.60
N VAL A 181 -11.40 -10.48 4.02
CA VAL A 181 -11.30 -9.02 3.85
C VAL A 181 -11.19 -8.73 2.36
N SER A 182 -12.25 -8.21 1.76
CA SER A 182 -12.29 -7.92 0.32
C SER A 182 -12.70 -6.48 0.05
N GLY A 183 -12.35 -5.96 -1.12
CA GLY A 183 -12.63 -4.58 -1.43
C GLY A 183 -11.86 -4.04 -2.62
N MET A 184 -11.72 -2.71 -2.65
CA MET A 184 -11.04 -2.01 -3.72
C MET A 184 -10.09 -0.94 -3.17
N ILE A 185 -9.03 -0.71 -3.93
CA ILE A 185 -8.09 0.38 -3.78
C ILE A 185 -8.22 1.31 -4.99
N LEU A 186 -8.17 2.61 -4.74
CA LEU A 186 -8.19 3.64 -5.78
C LEU A 186 -7.06 4.64 -5.52
N LEU A 187 -6.11 4.73 -6.44
CA LEU A 187 -5.12 5.79 -6.48
C LEU A 187 -5.62 6.86 -7.46
N HIS A 188 -5.92 8.06 -6.94
CA HIS A 188 -6.38 9.18 -7.73
C HIS A 188 -5.37 10.32 -7.67
N ARG A 189 -4.82 10.70 -8.82
CA ARG A 189 -3.87 11.81 -8.92
C ARG A 189 -4.54 13.13 -8.55
N ASN A 190 -3.79 14.01 -7.89
CA ASN A 190 -4.29 15.34 -7.56
C ASN A 190 -4.36 16.18 -8.86
N PRO A 191 -5.50 16.84 -9.15
CA PRO A 191 -5.69 17.59 -10.39
C PRO A 191 -4.85 18.87 -10.46
N VAL A 192 -4.45 19.44 -9.32
CA VAL A 192 -3.66 20.68 -9.24
C VAL A 192 -2.21 20.36 -8.91
N TRP A 193 -1.97 19.66 -7.81
CA TRP A 193 -0.65 19.33 -7.32
C TRP A 193 -0.17 18.02 -7.95
N ARG A 194 0.30 18.07 -9.21
CA ARG A 194 0.54 16.90 -10.08
C ARG A 194 1.54 15.86 -9.58
N ARG A 195 2.31 16.16 -8.54
CA ARG A 195 3.17 15.20 -7.80
C ARG A 195 2.44 14.45 -6.69
N HIS A 196 1.21 14.86 -6.37
CA HIS A 196 0.39 14.31 -5.31
C HIS A 196 -0.76 13.45 -5.84
N MET A 197 -1.27 12.61 -4.96
CA MET A 197 -2.37 11.67 -5.17
C MET A 197 -3.08 11.41 -3.84
N THR A 198 -4.26 10.81 -3.92
CA THR A 198 -4.99 10.28 -2.78
C THR A 198 -5.23 8.80 -3.00
N LEU A 199 -4.90 8.00 -2.00
CA LEU A 199 -5.18 6.57 -1.98
C LEU A 199 -6.48 6.37 -1.20
N SER A 200 -7.49 5.76 -1.80
CA SER A 200 -8.74 5.42 -1.13
C SER A 200 -8.89 3.90 -1.06
N LEU A 201 -9.26 3.41 0.12
CA LEU A 201 -9.56 2.02 0.38
C LEU A 201 -11.03 1.90 0.75
N HIS A 202 -11.69 0.92 0.17
CA HIS A 202 -13.00 0.44 0.59
C HIS A 202 -12.85 -1.05 0.87
N TRP A 203 -13.29 -1.50 2.03
CA TRP A 203 -13.16 -2.90 2.43
C TRP A 203 -14.43 -3.40 3.09
N THR A 204 -14.60 -4.71 3.02
CA THR A 204 -15.67 -5.48 3.61
C THR A 204 -15.06 -6.68 4.31
N ILE A 205 -15.37 -6.83 5.59
CA ILE A 205 -14.97 -7.96 6.42
C ILE A 205 -16.19 -8.86 6.54
N ARG A 206 -16.05 -10.13 6.16
CA ARG A 206 -17.08 -11.17 6.36
C ARG A 206 -16.52 -12.24 7.28
N SER A 207 -17.28 -12.57 8.32
CA SER A 207 -16.87 -13.64 9.23
C SER A 207 -17.05 -15.01 8.57
N ALA A 208 -16.11 -15.91 8.82
CA ALA A 208 -16.26 -17.31 8.41
C ALA A 208 -17.29 -18.07 9.27
N GLN A 209 -17.49 -17.64 10.52
CA GLN A 209 -18.40 -18.29 11.46
C GLN A 209 -19.84 -17.79 11.32
N ASP A 210 -19.99 -16.53 10.90
CA ASP A 210 -21.28 -15.88 10.66
C ASP A 210 -21.22 -15.10 9.34
N PRO A 211 -21.62 -15.71 8.21
CA PRO A 211 -21.58 -15.07 6.90
C PRO A 211 -22.51 -13.85 6.77
N GLU A 212 -23.52 -13.71 7.64
CA GLU A 212 -24.39 -12.53 7.68
C GLU A 212 -23.73 -11.36 8.42
N ALA A 213 -22.82 -11.64 9.35
CA ALA A 213 -21.99 -10.63 10.00
C ALA A 213 -20.99 -10.01 9.02
N CYS A 214 -21.34 -8.83 8.53
CA CYS A 214 -20.56 -8.05 7.59
C CYS A 214 -20.21 -6.69 8.21
N LYS A 215 -18.92 -6.31 8.15
CA LYS A 215 -18.45 -4.96 8.53
C LYS A 215 -17.81 -4.30 7.33
N THR A 216 -18.31 -3.14 6.94
CA THR A 216 -17.74 -2.36 5.85
C THR A 216 -16.98 -1.15 6.40
N GLY A 217 -15.96 -0.72 5.68
CA GLY A 217 -15.21 0.48 6.00
C GLY A 217 -14.68 1.13 4.73
N GLN A 218 -14.46 2.43 4.80
CA GLN A 218 -13.79 3.18 3.74
C GLN A 218 -12.92 4.26 4.36
N LYS A 219 -11.78 4.52 3.74
CA LYS A 219 -10.87 5.59 4.18
C LYS A 219 -10.01 6.06 3.03
N SER A 220 -9.86 7.38 2.93
CA SER A 220 -8.96 8.04 2.00
C SER A 220 -7.75 8.57 2.74
N PHE A 221 -6.57 8.28 2.20
CA PHE A 221 -5.27 8.69 2.67
C PHE A 221 -4.73 9.69 1.65
N PRO A 222 -4.83 10.98 1.93
CA PRO A 222 -4.13 11.97 1.17
C PRO A 222 -2.64 11.75 1.40
N MET A 223 -1.94 11.54 0.31
CA MET A 223 -0.57 11.15 0.40
C MET A 223 0.27 12.44 0.25
N TRP A 224 1.08 12.77 1.25
CA TRP A 224 2.08 13.85 1.26
C TRP A 224 2.90 13.72 2.54
N ARG A 225 4.11 14.27 2.56
CA ARG A 225 4.93 14.36 3.77
C ARG A 225 4.50 15.54 4.64
#